data_AF-A0A3B0VSW9-F1
#
_entry.id   AF-A0A3B0VSW9-F1
#
_cell.length_a   1.000
_cell.length_b   1.000
_cell.length_c   1.000
_cell.angle_alpha   90.00
_cell.angle_beta   90.00
_cell.angle_gamma   90.00
#
_symmetry.space_group_name_H-M   'P 1'
#
loop_
_entity.id
_entity.type
_entity.pdbx_description
1 polymer ?
#
loop_
_entity_poly.entity_id
_entity_poly.type
_entity_poly.pdbx_seq_one_letter_code
_entity_poly.pdbx_strand_id
1 'polypeptide(L)'
;MIRDRHLLTPRFSIFSHLWAVMRRSGPFLFLITLLAIPLLQPLFSRQISCGFDTTFHLWRSVQADALLKEGIFYSRWAPQMAHGYGYPLFLFQSPLTAWGTAVFHQFGLSWPVALN
;
A
#
# COMPACT_ATOMS: atom_id res chain seq x y z
N MET A 1 0.94 28.26 63.70
CA MET A 1 1.52 26.95 63.35
C MET A 1 0.67 26.38 62.22
N ILE A 2 1.09 26.65 60.97
CA ILE A 2 0.37 26.38 59.73
C ILE A 2 0.70 24.94 59.31
N ARG A 3 -0.30 24.08 59.20
CA ARG A 3 -0.12 22.66 58.86
C ARG A 3 -0.31 22.49 57.35
N ASP A 4 0.69 21.88 56.73
CA ASP A 4 0.88 21.76 55.29
C ASP A 4 -0.34 21.22 54.54
N ARG A 5 -0.72 21.95 53.47
CA ARG A 5 -1.62 21.44 52.45
C ARG A 5 -0.83 20.43 51.62
N HIS A 6 -1.11 19.15 51.80
CA HIS A 6 -0.63 18.09 50.92
C HIS A 6 -1.10 18.40 49.49
N LEU A 7 -0.15 18.84 48.66
CA LEU A 7 -0.30 19.03 47.23
C LEU A 7 -0.58 17.66 46.59
N LEU A 8 -1.83 17.46 46.18
CA LEU A 8 -2.24 16.36 45.32
C LEU A 8 -1.49 16.49 43.99
N THR A 9 -0.42 15.73 43.81
CA THR A 9 0.21 15.58 42.49
C THR A 9 -0.69 14.68 41.64
N PRO A 10 -1.24 15.15 40.51
CA PRO A 10 -1.94 14.26 39.60
C PRO A 10 -0.90 13.33 38.97
N ARG A 11 -0.95 12.04 39.31
CA ARG A 11 -0.13 11.01 38.69
C ARG A 11 -0.68 10.75 37.28
N PHE A 12 -0.33 11.62 36.34
CA PHE A 12 -0.62 11.44 34.93
C PHE A 12 0.20 10.26 34.40
N SER A 13 -0.37 9.05 34.48
CA SER A 13 0.18 7.87 33.83
C SER A 13 -0.14 7.96 32.34
N ILE A 14 0.87 8.18 31.50
CA ILE A 14 0.73 8.18 30.03
C ILE A 14 -0.04 6.94 29.54
N PHE A 15 0.16 5.79 30.21
CA PHE A 15 -0.54 4.54 29.92
C PHE A 15 -2.05 4.60 30.16
N SER A 16 -2.53 5.29 31.20
CA SER A 16 -3.98 5.39 31.45
C SER A 16 -4.67 6.32 30.46
N HIS A 17 -3.97 7.35 29.98
CA HIS A 17 -4.47 8.21 28.91
C HIS A 17 -4.51 7.49 27.55
N LEU A 18 -3.45 6.78 27.17
CA LEU A 18 -3.42 6.00 25.93
C LEU A 18 -4.51 4.91 25.92
N TRP A 19 -4.69 4.22 27.05
CA TRP A 19 -5.76 3.23 27.22
C TRP A 19 -7.16 3.84 27.12
N ALA A 20 -7.40 5.00 27.75
CA ALA A 20 -8.67 5.69 27.67
C ALA A 20 -8.99 6.19 26.25
N VAL A 21 -7.99 6.69 25.53
CA VAL A 21 -8.10 7.11 24.13
C VAL A 21 -8.38 5.90 23.22
N MET A 22 -7.63 4.80 23.35
CA MET A 22 -7.88 3.58 22.59
C MET A 22 -9.28 3.01 22.84
N ARG A 23 -9.75 2.99 24.10
CA ARG A 23 -11.09 2.49 24.43
C ARG A 23 -12.19 3.39 23.87
N ARG A 24 -11.96 4.70 23.81
CA ARG A 24 -12.91 5.68 23.24
C ARG A 24 -12.93 5.62 21.71
N SER A 25 -11.79 5.38 21.07
CA SER A 25 -11.66 5.30 19.61
C SER A 25 -11.97 3.92 19.03
N GLY A 26 -11.93 2.86 19.86
CA GLY A 26 -12.17 1.48 19.44
C GLY A 26 -13.46 1.27 18.64
N PRO A 27 -14.62 1.77 19.08
CA PRO A 27 -15.87 1.67 18.33
C PRO A 27 -15.81 2.37 16.96
N PHE A 28 -15.12 3.52 16.88
CA PHE A 28 -14.96 4.26 15.62
C PHE A 28 -14.04 3.53 14.65
N LEU A 29 -12.90 3.03 15.12
CA LEU A 29 -11.99 2.23 14.29
C LEU A 29 -12.67 0.95 13.80
N PHE A 30 -13.42 0.27 14.67
CA PHE A 30 -14.22 -0.89 14.30
C PHE A 30 -15.24 -0.56 13.20
N LEU A 31 -15.98 0.54 13.34
CA LEU A 31 -16.94 0.98 12.34
C LEU A 31 -16.26 1.33 11.01
N ILE A 32 -15.12 2.02 11.04
CA ILE A 32 -14.32 2.34 9.84
C ILE A 32 -13.87 1.07 9.15
N THR A 33 -13.34 0.09 9.89
CA THR A 33 -12.93 -1.20 9.32
C THR A 33 -14.11 -1.94 8.71
N LEU A 34 -15.27 -1.97 9.39
CA LEU A 34 -16.47 -2.63 8.89
C LEU A 34 -16.96 -1.99 7.57
N LEU A 35 -16.95 -0.66 7.50
CA LEU A 35 -17.34 0.08 6.29
C LEU A 35 -16.31 -0.02 5.17
N ALA A 36 -15.03 -0.25 5.48
CA ALA A 36 -13.99 -0.45 4.49
C ALA A 36 -14.11 -1.79 3.74
N ILE A 37 -14.71 -2.83 4.34
CA ILE A 37 -14.83 -4.15 3.71
C ILE A 37 -15.54 -4.09 2.34
N PRO A 38 -16.79 -3.57 2.23
CA PRO A 38 -17.45 -3.47 0.92
C PRO A 38 -16.75 -2.49 -0.02
N LEU A 39 -16.03 -1.48 0.51
CA LEU A 39 -15.29 -0.51 -0.29
C LEU A 39 -14.06 -1.14 -0.97
N LEU A 40 -13.38 -2.07 -0.29
CA LEU A 40 -12.20 -2.74 -0.81
C LEU A 40 -12.53 -3.99 -1.64
N GLN A 41 -13.77 -4.49 -1.61
CA GLN A 41 -14.19 -5.68 -2.35
C GLN A 41 -13.84 -5.66 -3.85
N PRO A 42 -14.01 -4.54 -4.59
CA PRO A 42 -13.67 -4.50 -6.02
C PRO A 42 -12.20 -4.75 -6.33
N LEU A 43 -11.29 -4.45 -5.38
CA LEU A 43 -9.85 -4.64 -5.56
C LEU A 43 -9.48 -6.12 -5.71
N PHE A 44 -10.23 -7.00 -5.06
CA PHE A 44 -10.04 -8.45 -5.13
C PHE A 44 -10.74 -9.10 -6.34
N SER A 45 -11.32 -8.31 -7.25
CA SER A 45 -11.95 -8.85 -8.44
C SER A 45 -10.93 -9.47 -9.40
N ARG A 46 -11.35 -10.48 -10.16
CA ARG A 46 -10.53 -11.10 -11.22
C ARG A 46 -10.52 -10.30 -12.52
N GLN A 47 -11.12 -9.10 -12.52
CA GLN A 47 -11.15 -8.20 -13.65
C GLN A 47 -10.24 -7.01 -13.35
N ILE A 48 -9.56 -6.54 -14.38
CA ILE A 48 -8.73 -5.35 -14.26
C ILE A 48 -9.66 -4.13 -14.17
N SER A 49 -9.42 -3.26 -13.19
CA SER A 49 -10.20 -2.04 -13.01
C SER A 49 -10.18 -1.17 -14.27
N CYS A 50 -11.35 -0.68 -14.67
CA CYS A 50 -11.47 0.17 -15.84
C CYS A 50 -10.74 1.51 -15.60
N GLY A 51 -9.92 1.91 -16.57
CA GLY A 51 -9.20 3.18 -16.55
C GLY A 51 -8.50 3.41 -17.88
N PHE A 52 -8.25 4.67 -18.22
CA PHE A 52 -7.62 5.03 -19.50
C PHE A 52 -6.25 4.38 -19.67
N ASP A 53 -5.45 4.34 -18.60
CA ASP A 53 -4.07 3.86 -18.64
C ASP A 53 -3.86 2.51 -17.94
N THR A 54 -4.92 1.84 -17.45
CA THR A 54 -4.75 0.61 -16.65
C THR A 54 -3.98 -0.47 -17.39
N THR A 55 -4.25 -0.62 -18.69
CA THR A 55 -3.51 -1.54 -19.56
C THR A 55 -2.02 -1.18 -19.63
N PHE A 56 -1.66 0.11 -19.67
CA PHE A 56 -0.26 0.51 -19.60
C PHE A 56 0.36 0.13 -18.26
N HIS A 57 -0.34 0.36 -17.14
CA HIS A 57 0.17 -0.05 -15.82
C HIS A 57 0.40 -1.57 -15.72
N LEU A 58 -0.47 -2.38 -16.31
CA LEU A 58 -0.26 -3.82 -16.43
C LEU A 58 1.03 -4.13 -17.20
N TRP A 59 1.20 -3.59 -18.41
CA TRP A 59 2.39 -3.84 -19.22
C TRP A 59 3.68 -3.44 -18.50
N ARG A 60 3.68 -2.30 -17.81
CA ARG A 60 4.84 -1.84 -17.02
C ARG A 60 5.18 -2.84 -15.90
N SER A 61 4.16 -3.44 -15.29
CA SER A 61 4.33 -4.45 -14.24
C SER A 61 4.83 -5.78 -14.80
N VAL A 62 4.36 -6.20 -15.97
CA VAL A 62 4.88 -7.39 -16.68
C VAL A 62 6.36 -7.21 -17.03
N GLN A 63 6.74 -6.03 -17.50
CA GLN A 63 8.13 -5.66 -17.76
C GLN A 63 8.99 -5.65 -16.48
N ALA A 64 8.46 -5.14 -15.37
CA ALA A 64 9.13 -5.17 -14.08
C ALA A 64 9.32 -6.61 -13.58
N ASP A 65 8.32 -7.47 -13.73
CA ASP A 65 8.41 -8.89 -13.39
C ASP A 65 9.50 -9.61 -14.21
N ALA A 66 9.59 -9.34 -15.51
CA ALA A 66 10.65 -9.88 -16.36
C ALA A 66 12.05 -9.47 -15.86
N LEU A 67 12.23 -8.18 -15.54
CA LEU A 67 13.50 -7.66 -14.99
C LEU A 67 13.84 -8.28 -13.62
N LEU A 68 12.85 -8.40 -12.73
CA LEU A 68 13.04 -9.01 -11.41
C LEU A 68 13.45 -10.48 -11.52
N LYS A 69 12.86 -11.24 -12.46
CA LYS A 69 13.25 -12.62 -12.75
C LYS A 69 14.69 -12.75 -13.25
N GLU A 70 15.21 -11.72 -13.91
CA GLU A 70 16.62 -11.61 -14.32
C GLU A 70 17.54 -11.08 -13.20
N GLY A 71 17.02 -10.82 -12.01
CA GLY A 71 17.78 -10.26 -10.89
C GLY A 71 18.03 -8.75 -10.98
N ILE A 72 17.34 -8.06 -11.90
CA ILE A 72 17.46 -6.62 -12.12
C ILE A 72 16.41 -5.89 -11.26
N PHE A 73 16.84 -5.40 -10.11
CA PHE A 73 15.95 -4.71 -9.16
C PHE A 73 15.60 -3.28 -9.56
N TYR A 74 16.37 -2.66 -10.45
CA TYR A 74 16.08 -1.34 -11.00
C TYR A 74 16.66 -1.24 -12.39
N SER A 75 15.89 -0.70 -13.33
CA SER A 75 16.36 -0.46 -14.70
C SER A 75 15.88 0.88 -15.23
N ARG A 76 16.77 1.58 -15.93
CA ARG A 76 16.43 2.79 -16.71
C ARG A 76 15.86 2.42 -18.09
N TRP A 77 16.08 1.19 -18.54
CA TRP A 77 15.70 0.68 -19.86
C TRP A 77 14.79 -0.54 -19.73
N ALA A 78 13.63 -0.50 -20.38
CA ALA A 78 12.66 -1.58 -20.42
C ALA A 78 12.74 -2.28 -21.79
N PRO A 79 13.48 -3.39 -21.96
CA PRO A 79 13.81 -3.92 -23.27
C PRO A 79 12.62 -4.52 -24.03
N GLN A 80 11.62 -5.06 -23.34
CA GLN A 80 10.45 -5.67 -23.98
C GLN A 80 9.38 -4.62 -24.38
N MET A 81 9.52 -3.39 -23.92
CA MET A 81 8.63 -2.28 -24.27
C MET A 81 8.84 -1.80 -25.71
N ALA A 82 7.89 -1.00 -26.20
CA ALA A 82 7.91 -0.48 -27.58
C ALA A 82 8.12 -1.59 -28.62
N HIS A 83 7.32 -2.67 -28.55
CA HIS A 83 7.44 -3.84 -29.43
C HIS A 83 8.84 -4.50 -29.43
N GLY A 84 9.59 -4.41 -28.33
CA GLY A 84 10.92 -5.01 -28.20
C GLY A 84 12.08 -4.12 -28.65
N TYR A 85 11.82 -2.90 -29.14
CA TYR A 85 12.88 -1.91 -29.38
C TYR A 85 13.43 -1.33 -28.08
N GLY A 86 12.71 -1.52 -26.99
CA GLY A 86 13.01 -1.00 -25.68
C GLY A 86 12.56 0.45 -25.47
N TYR A 87 12.38 0.83 -24.22
CA TYR A 87 11.86 2.15 -23.85
C TYR A 87 12.47 2.65 -22.54
N PRO A 88 12.88 3.93 -22.44
CA PRO A 88 13.44 4.51 -21.21
C PRO A 88 12.36 4.85 -20.17
N LEU A 89 11.49 3.89 -19.88
CA LEU A 89 10.23 4.08 -19.16
C LEU A 89 10.39 4.73 -17.78
N PHE A 90 11.27 4.15 -16.97
CA PHE A 90 11.40 4.48 -15.55
C PHE A 90 12.29 5.70 -15.29
N LEU A 91 12.68 6.41 -16.36
CA LEU A 91 13.19 7.77 -16.26
C LEU A 91 12.07 8.79 -16.11
N PHE A 92 10.90 8.50 -16.67
CA PHE A 92 9.78 9.44 -16.74
C PHE A 92 8.59 9.01 -15.88
N GLN A 93 8.50 7.74 -15.52
CA GLN A 93 7.43 7.20 -14.70
C GLN A 93 7.96 6.57 -13.41
N SER A 94 7.22 6.76 -12.32
CA SER A 94 7.53 6.15 -11.03
C SER A 94 7.54 4.62 -11.12
N PRO A 95 8.63 3.94 -10.68
CA PRO A 95 8.72 2.49 -10.75
C PRO A 95 7.89 1.78 -9.68
N LEU A 96 7.54 2.46 -8.58
CA LEU A 96 7.03 1.80 -7.38
C LEU A 96 5.79 0.94 -7.64
N THR A 97 4.84 1.44 -8.43
CA THR A 97 3.60 0.71 -8.73
C THR A 97 3.84 -0.51 -9.60
N ALA A 98 4.72 -0.41 -10.61
CA ALA A 98 5.06 -1.51 -11.49
C ALA A 98 5.83 -2.63 -10.75
N TRP A 99 6.79 -2.24 -9.90
CA TRP A 99 7.55 -3.21 -9.09
C TRP A 99 6.70 -3.83 -8.00
N GLY A 100 5.88 -3.04 -7.29
CA GLY A 100 4.98 -3.56 -6.25
C GLY A 100 4.00 -4.59 -6.82
N THR A 101 3.38 -4.27 -7.96
CA THR A 101 2.48 -5.19 -8.68
C THR A 101 3.21 -6.46 -9.12
N ALA A 102 4.42 -6.34 -9.68
CA ALA A 102 5.24 -7.48 -10.08
C ALA A 102 5.61 -8.39 -8.89
N VAL A 103 6.02 -7.80 -7.77
CA VAL A 103 6.34 -8.54 -6.54
C VAL A 103 5.11 -9.29 -6.03
N PHE A 104 3.94 -8.63 -5.95
CA PHE A 104 2.69 -9.29 -5.60
C PHE A 104 2.33 -10.44 -6.53
N HIS A 105 2.56 -10.28 -7.84
CA HIS A 105 2.36 -11.37 -8.80
C HIS A 105 3.31 -12.54 -8.56
N GLN A 106 4.59 -12.29 -8.24
CA GLN A 106 5.56 -13.34 -7.89
C GLN A 106 5.17 -14.10 -6.61
N PHE A 107 4.45 -13.46 -5.68
CA PHE A 107 3.85 -14.12 -4.52
C PHE A 107 2.56 -14.89 -4.82
N GLY A 108 2.17 -14.99 -6.09
CA GLY A 108 1.06 -15.85 -6.56
C GLY A 108 -0.27 -15.13 -6.77
N LEU A 109 -0.33 -13.81 -6.63
CA LEU A 109 -1.53 -13.06 -7.00
C LEU A 109 -1.69 -13.03 -8.53
N SER A 110 -2.94 -13.11 -9.00
CA SER A 110 -3.21 -12.91 -10.42
C SER A 110 -2.98 -11.46 -10.82
N TRP A 111 -2.63 -11.19 -12.08
CA TRP A 111 -2.40 -9.83 -12.57
C TRP A 111 -3.51 -8.82 -12.22
N PRO A 112 -4.82 -9.16 -12.35
CA PRO A 112 -5.88 -8.24 -11.95
C PRO A 112 -5.83 -7.92 -10.45
N VAL A 113 -5.65 -8.92 -9.58
CA VAL A 113 -5.66 -8.73 -8.13
C VAL A 113 -4.38 -8.03 -7.64
N ALA A 114 -3.25 -8.26 -8.31
CA ALA A 114 -2.00 -7.58 -7.97
C ALA A 114 -2.00 -6.09 -8.36
N LEU A 115 -2.77 -5.74 -9.40
CA LEU A 115 -2.78 -4.39 -10.00
C LEU A 115 -3.87 -3.49 -9.43
N ASN A 116 -5.04 -4.05 -9.08
CA ASN A 116 -6.17 -3.33 -8.51
C ASN A 116 -5.84 -2.80 -7.12
#